data_AF-B7GCU3-F1
#
_entry.id   AF-B7GCU3-F1
#
_cell.length_a   1.000
_cell.length_b   1.000
_cell.length_c   1.000
_cell.angle_alpha   90.00
_cell.angle_beta   90.00
_cell.angle_gamma   90.00
#
_symmetry.space_group_name_H-M   'P 1'
#
loop_
_entity.id
_entity.type
_entity.pdbx_description
1 polymer ?
#
loop_
_entity_poly.entity_id
_entity_poly.type
_entity_poly.pdbx_seq_one_letter_code
_entity_poly.pdbx_strand_id
1 'polypeptide(L)'
;MASRRLPRALTTLTIFLGGLYLGNLQHQLTSRQEAPVTALGGPALPLSFSGASVPHYESAHASFLWNTRLKSIHAASQLKVNDPRYYFSDFTAQLLAIVAPRLSRSSGHDADGVTVQYLLDRIQARYEYLHAQGPIAEPVKIVVLGGSVLVGRNCRKLCKDLGLQLRMPQRECTWAHRLGVFLNVLVPDIFRVTKIAMGGTNTAVGTTIWKYDLLPPEARQPDVVINAYSTNDMHILTALEASSGNQTLRDRVFVMLQDFAREVLVPPPLACTNAPPPPLFLHVDDYLGNEQRAILATTELRQSVDVLAAYYIFPTVSYADVIRDLVYGDTAESWFSPEGWYVKGMSGMQREIHPGMGMHIVMVWVIAFNLLHVTVGSGRAIAEWAVHECSRQAKPSSRKLATPVDVQHNSRDNID
;
A
#
# COMPACT_ATOMS: atom_id res chain seq x y z
N MET A 1 -21.01 14.21 36.76
CA MET A 1 -21.10 14.15 35.28
C MET A 1 -19.78 14.64 34.69
N ALA A 2 -18.86 13.71 34.39
CA ALA A 2 -17.58 14.02 33.78
C ALA A 2 -17.70 13.83 32.25
N SER A 3 -17.57 14.92 31.51
CA SER A 3 -17.45 14.91 30.05
C SER A 3 -16.20 14.11 29.66
N ARG A 4 -16.41 12.91 29.13
CA ARG A 4 -15.35 12.06 28.55
C ARG A 4 -14.88 12.72 27.27
N ARG A 5 -13.79 13.48 27.33
CA ARG A 5 -13.07 13.93 26.14
C ARG A 5 -12.53 12.69 25.42
N LEU A 6 -12.87 12.54 24.13
CA LEU A 6 -12.24 11.56 23.25
C LEU A 6 -10.70 11.73 23.31
N PRO A 7 -9.92 10.65 23.49
CA PRO A 7 -8.46 10.73 23.50
C PRO A 7 -7.92 11.15 22.13
N ARG A 8 -6.86 11.96 22.09
CA ARG A 8 -6.17 12.44 20.86
C ARG A 8 -5.73 11.32 19.90
N ALA A 9 -5.61 10.09 20.39
CA ALA A 9 -5.35 8.90 19.59
C ALA A 9 -6.51 8.60 18.62
N LEU A 10 -7.77 8.84 19.03
CA LEU A 10 -8.94 8.68 18.15
C LEU A 10 -8.88 9.68 16.99
N THR A 11 -8.50 10.94 17.18
CA THR A 11 -8.44 11.92 16.07
C THR A 11 -7.37 11.58 15.02
N THR A 12 -6.29 10.90 15.42
CA THR A 12 -5.21 10.50 14.52
C THR A 12 -5.62 9.26 13.73
N LEU A 13 -6.24 8.28 14.39
CA LEU A 13 -6.72 7.05 13.78
C LEU A 13 -8.03 7.21 13.00
N THR A 14 -8.98 8.01 13.48
CA THR A 14 -10.23 8.36 12.78
C THR A 14 -9.96 9.19 11.52
N ILE A 15 -8.73 9.61 11.24
CA ILE A 15 -8.36 10.30 9.99
C ILE A 15 -7.41 9.46 9.14
N PHE A 16 -6.54 8.65 9.75
CA PHE A 16 -5.72 7.67 9.02
C PHE A 16 -6.52 6.42 8.57
N LEU A 17 -7.58 6.07 9.30
CA LEU A 17 -8.49 4.95 9.04
C LEU A 17 -9.97 5.38 9.03
N GLY A 18 -10.39 6.27 9.94
CA GLY A 18 -11.82 6.64 10.05
C GLY A 18 -12.34 7.69 9.06
N GLY A 19 -11.45 8.34 8.29
CA GLY A 19 -11.86 9.23 7.19
C GLY A 19 -12.56 8.46 6.07
N LEU A 20 -12.40 7.13 6.07
CA LEU A 20 -12.98 6.20 5.13
C LEU A 20 -14.35 5.64 5.53
N TYR A 21 -14.77 5.73 6.79
CA TYR A 21 -16.00 5.06 7.26
C TYR A 21 -16.98 5.96 8.03
N LEU A 22 -16.50 6.82 8.95
CA LEU A 22 -17.42 7.54 9.86
C LEU A 22 -18.08 8.79 9.23
N GLY A 23 -17.44 9.41 8.23
CA GLY A 23 -18.04 10.55 7.50
C GLY A 23 -19.27 10.14 6.69
N ASN A 24 -19.27 8.94 6.10
CA ASN A 24 -20.36 8.46 5.24
C ASN A 24 -21.46 7.71 6.00
N LEU A 25 -21.13 6.92 7.05
CA LEU A 25 -22.14 6.22 7.83
C LEU A 25 -23.04 7.20 8.61
N GLN A 26 -22.46 8.29 9.13
CA GLN A 26 -23.22 9.29 9.88
C GLN A 26 -24.21 10.05 8.98
N HIS A 27 -23.90 10.25 7.69
CA HIS A 27 -24.81 10.88 6.73
C HIS A 27 -25.97 9.95 6.31
N GLN A 28 -25.73 8.65 6.13
CA GLN A 28 -26.80 7.68 5.83
C GLN A 28 -27.76 7.45 6.99
N LEU A 29 -27.27 7.56 8.23
CA LEU A 29 -28.11 7.45 9.43
C LEU A 29 -28.92 8.74 9.68
N THR A 30 -28.40 9.91 9.35
CA THR A 30 -29.17 11.17 9.44
C THR A 30 -30.14 11.38 8.28
N SER A 31 -29.91 10.79 7.10
CA SER A 31 -30.85 10.88 5.97
C SER A 31 -32.03 9.90 6.06
N ARG A 32 -32.11 9.09 7.12
CA ARG A 32 -33.19 8.12 7.37
C ARG A 32 -34.18 8.52 8.46
N GLN A 33 -34.10 9.74 9.01
CA GLN A 33 -35.21 10.26 9.81
C GLN A 33 -36.33 10.74 8.87
N GLU A 34 -37.29 9.84 8.69
CA GLU A 34 -38.56 10.07 8.02
C GLU A 34 -39.26 11.32 8.59
N ALA A 35 -39.52 12.30 7.72
CA ALA A 35 -40.47 13.36 8.00
C ALA A 35 -41.89 12.80 7.86
N PRO A 36 -42.82 13.08 8.80
CA PRO A 36 -44.18 12.59 8.71
C PRO A 36 -44.92 13.29 7.57
N VAL A 37 -45.54 12.49 6.70
CA VAL A 37 -46.43 12.95 5.65
C VAL A 37 -47.68 13.55 6.28
N THR A 38 -47.83 14.87 6.19
CA THR A 38 -49.13 15.54 6.36
C THR A 38 -49.48 16.24 5.05
N ALA A 39 -50.53 15.74 4.42
CA ALA A 39 -51.17 16.36 3.27
C ALA A 39 -52.03 17.53 3.74
N LEU A 40 -52.00 18.66 3.03
CA LEU A 40 -53.13 19.55 2.78
C LEU A 40 -52.71 20.60 1.71
N GLY A 41 -53.60 20.83 0.75
CA GLY A 41 -53.34 21.58 -0.48
C GLY A 41 -53.46 23.10 -0.39
N GLY A 42 -52.87 23.77 -1.37
CA GLY A 42 -52.99 25.21 -1.63
C GLY A 42 -52.07 25.66 -2.79
N PRO A 43 -52.44 26.65 -3.62
CA PRO A 43 -51.84 26.86 -4.94
C PRO A 43 -50.61 27.78 -4.94
N ALA A 44 -49.66 27.39 -5.80
CA ALA A 44 -48.67 28.14 -6.56
C ALA A 44 -48.09 29.46 -5.99
N LEU A 45 -46.82 29.38 -5.57
CA LEU A 45 -45.84 30.48 -5.62
C LEU A 45 -44.54 29.96 -6.29
N PRO A 46 -43.79 30.82 -7.02
CA PRO A 46 -42.56 30.40 -7.66
C PRO A 46 -41.44 30.34 -6.62
N LEU A 47 -41.13 29.13 -6.15
CA LEU A 47 -39.92 28.87 -5.36
C LEU A 47 -38.72 28.92 -6.31
N SER A 48 -37.91 29.98 -6.19
CA SER A 48 -36.54 29.93 -6.69
C SER A 48 -35.81 28.85 -5.89
N PHE A 49 -35.52 27.73 -6.55
CA PHE A 49 -34.53 26.79 -6.05
C PHE A 49 -33.16 27.49 -6.11
N SER A 50 -32.80 28.17 -5.01
CA SER A 50 -31.41 28.29 -4.64
C SER A 50 -30.95 26.86 -4.37
N GLY A 51 -30.39 26.24 -5.41
CA GLY A 51 -29.65 25.00 -5.26
C GLY A 51 -28.51 25.29 -4.31
N ALA A 52 -28.73 25.03 -3.01
CA ALA A 52 -27.66 24.89 -2.06
C ALA A 52 -26.75 23.82 -2.64
N SER A 53 -25.63 24.25 -3.23
CA SER A 53 -24.56 23.36 -3.62
C SER A 53 -24.23 22.56 -2.38
N VAL A 54 -24.54 21.27 -2.43
CA VAL A 54 -24.03 20.31 -1.46
C VAL A 54 -22.54 20.62 -1.37
N PRO A 55 -22.00 20.98 -0.20
CA PRO A 55 -20.60 21.29 -0.09
C PRO A 55 -19.87 20.08 -0.68
N HIS A 56 -19.19 20.29 -1.80
CA HIS A 56 -18.27 19.33 -2.34
C HIS A 56 -17.26 19.11 -1.21
N TYR A 57 -17.45 18.06 -0.42
CA TYR A 57 -16.39 17.51 0.38
C TYR A 57 -15.33 17.15 -0.65
N GLU A 58 -14.34 18.03 -0.80
CA GLU A 58 -13.08 17.70 -1.46
C GLU A 58 -12.63 16.42 -0.79
N SER A 59 -12.85 15.32 -1.49
CA SER A 59 -12.72 14.00 -0.93
C SER A 59 -11.26 13.86 -0.58
N ALA A 60 -10.97 13.74 0.72
CA ALA A 60 -9.63 13.93 1.25
C ALA A 60 -8.62 13.08 0.47
N HIS A 61 -7.79 13.72 -0.35
CA HIS A 61 -6.75 13.03 -1.11
C HIS A 61 -5.64 12.61 -0.14
N ALA A 62 -4.95 11.49 -0.41
CA ALA A 62 -3.88 10.99 0.45
C ALA A 62 -2.80 12.05 0.75
N SER A 63 -2.45 12.88 -0.24
CA SER A 63 -1.53 14.02 -0.07
C SER A 63 -2.02 15.04 0.95
N PHE A 64 -3.32 15.35 0.97
CA PHE A 64 -3.90 16.27 1.94
C PHE A 64 -3.84 15.68 3.37
N LEU A 65 -4.24 14.42 3.51
CA LEU A 65 -4.19 13.70 4.80
C LEU A 65 -2.75 13.59 5.32
N TRP A 66 -1.79 13.32 4.45
CA TRP A 66 -0.37 13.27 4.79
C TRP A 66 0.17 14.64 5.25
N ASN A 67 -0.04 15.68 4.44
CA ASN A 67 0.54 17.01 4.70
C ASN A 67 -0.04 17.70 5.93
N THR A 68 -1.29 17.40 6.30
CA THR A 68 -1.88 17.90 7.56
C THR A 68 -1.32 17.21 8.81
N ARG A 69 -0.46 16.19 8.66
CA ARG A 69 0.07 15.35 9.74
C ARG A 69 1.60 15.30 9.80
N LEU A 70 2.33 16.17 9.10
CA LEU A 70 3.80 16.14 9.05
C LEU A 70 4.47 16.13 10.43
N LYS A 71 3.92 16.86 11.42
CA LYS A 71 4.45 16.82 12.80
C LYS A 71 4.35 15.42 13.44
N SER A 72 3.22 14.74 13.27
CA SER A 72 3.02 13.38 13.77
C SER A 72 3.88 12.38 13.02
N ILE A 73 4.02 12.54 11.70
CA ILE A 73 4.89 11.71 10.85
C ILE A 73 6.37 11.85 11.27
N HIS A 74 6.84 13.07 11.47
CA HIS A 74 8.22 13.32 11.95
C HIS A 74 8.45 12.70 13.34
N ALA A 75 7.49 12.86 14.26
CA ALA A 75 7.56 12.25 15.59
C ALA A 75 7.55 10.71 15.53
N ALA A 76 6.75 10.12 14.64
CA ALA A 76 6.68 8.67 14.44
C ALA A 76 7.92 8.10 13.74
N SER A 77 8.71 8.93 13.06
CA SER A 77 9.97 8.51 12.42
C SER A 77 11.10 8.24 13.43
N GLN A 78 10.87 8.53 14.72
CA GLN A 78 11.83 8.32 15.79
C GLN A 78 12.03 6.84 16.12
N LEU A 79 13.28 6.37 16.08
CA LEU A 79 13.66 5.07 16.61
C LEU A 79 14.04 5.16 18.10
N LYS A 80 13.10 5.55 18.97
CA LYS A 80 13.38 5.87 20.39
C LYS A 80 14.20 4.82 21.15
N VAL A 81 14.02 3.54 20.84
CA VAL A 81 14.74 2.43 21.48
C VAL A 81 16.24 2.46 21.13
N ASN A 82 16.58 2.79 19.88
CA ASN A 82 17.94 2.67 19.34
C ASN A 82 18.63 4.03 19.11
N ASP A 83 17.85 5.10 19.13
CA ASP A 83 18.27 6.49 19.02
C ASP A 83 17.49 7.35 20.04
N PRO A 84 17.73 7.16 21.35
CA PRO A 84 16.98 7.84 22.40
C PRO A 84 17.19 9.35 22.42
N ARG A 85 18.28 9.84 21.83
CA ARG A 85 18.56 11.28 21.68
C ARG A 85 18.06 11.86 20.36
N TYR A 86 17.50 11.00 19.50
CA TYR A 86 17.07 11.33 18.16
C TYR A 86 18.14 12.14 17.40
N TYR A 87 19.38 11.64 17.34
CA TYR A 87 20.53 12.32 16.73
C TYR A 87 20.25 12.77 15.29
N PHE A 88 19.40 12.04 14.57
CA PHE A 88 19.00 12.37 13.21
C PHE A 88 17.69 13.16 13.13
N SER A 89 17.22 13.81 14.20
CA SER A 89 15.96 14.59 14.20
C SER A 89 15.92 15.62 13.07
N ASP A 90 16.94 16.47 12.99
CA ASP A 90 17.01 17.56 12.02
C ASP A 90 17.21 17.05 10.60
N PHE A 91 18.06 16.03 10.44
CA PHE A 91 18.23 15.33 9.16
C PHE A 91 16.90 14.72 8.69
N THR A 92 16.16 14.05 9.58
CA THR A 92 14.84 13.48 9.29
C THR A 92 13.82 14.56 8.96
N ALA A 93 13.84 15.71 9.63
CA ALA A 93 12.96 16.83 9.33
C ALA A 93 13.23 17.41 7.93
N GLN A 94 14.51 17.57 7.57
CA GLN A 94 14.92 18.06 6.25
C GLN A 94 14.53 17.09 5.14
N LEU A 95 14.80 15.79 5.32
CA LEU A 95 14.34 14.76 4.38
C LEU A 95 12.82 14.82 4.20
N LEU A 96 12.05 14.91 5.30
CA LEU A 96 10.59 14.97 5.24
C LEU A 96 10.09 16.20 4.47
N ALA A 97 10.71 17.36 4.71
CA ALA A 97 10.37 18.59 4.00
C ALA A 97 10.64 18.48 2.48
N ILE A 98 11.71 17.80 2.09
CA ILE A 98 12.09 17.59 0.68
C ILE A 98 11.14 16.63 -0.04
N VAL A 99 10.73 15.54 0.64
CA VAL A 99 10.02 14.43 -0.01
C VAL A 99 8.51 14.47 0.15
N ALA A 100 7.96 15.05 1.24
CA ALA A 100 6.51 15.09 1.45
C ALA A 100 5.72 15.69 0.27
N PRO A 101 6.17 16.81 -0.37
CA PRO A 101 5.49 17.36 -1.55
C PRO A 101 5.58 16.47 -2.80
N ARG A 102 6.48 15.48 -2.79
CA ARG A 102 6.78 14.59 -3.92
C ARG A 102 6.20 13.20 -3.78
N LEU A 103 5.63 12.83 -2.61
CA LEU A 103 5.19 11.46 -2.34
C LEU A 103 4.14 10.96 -3.34
N SER A 104 3.28 11.82 -3.88
CA SER A 104 2.32 11.39 -4.91
C SER A 104 2.96 10.89 -6.21
N ARG A 105 4.24 11.22 -6.47
CA ARG A 105 5.01 10.68 -7.60
C ARG A 105 5.40 9.22 -7.41
N SER A 106 5.37 8.72 -6.17
CA SER A 106 5.71 7.33 -5.89
C SER A 106 4.60 6.34 -6.23
N SER A 107 3.36 6.82 -6.40
CA SER A 107 2.19 5.97 -6.64
C SER A 107 2.08 5.62 -8.12
N GLY A 108 1.92 4.33 -8.41
CA GLY A 108 1.64 3.82 -9.75
C GLY A 108 0.21 3.31 -9.89
N HIS A 109 0.08 2.05 -10.29
CA HIS A 109 -1.23 1.41 -10.49
C HIS A 109 -2.07 1.35 -9.22
N ASP A 110 -3.38 1.36 -9.38
CA ASP A 110 -4.35 1.14 -8.31
C ASP A 110 -4.42 -0.34 -7.90
N ALA A 111 -4.89 -0.58 -6.68
CA ALA A 111 -5.13 -1.93 -6.18
C ALA A 111 -6.54 -2.42 -6.47
N ASP A 112 -6.71 -3.74 -6.51
CA ASP A 112 -8.01 -4.39 -6.52
C ASP A 112 -8.87 -3.98 -5.32
N GLY A 113 -10.08 -3.46 -5.58
CA GLY A 113 -10.97 -2.91 -4.56
C GLY A 113 -11.44 -3.96 -3.54
N VAL A 114 -11.60 -5.22 -3.95
CA VAL A 114 -12.01 -6.31 -3.05
C VAL A 114 -10.92 -6.60 -2.03
N THR A 115 -9.68 -6.71 -2.50
CA THR A 115 -8.50 -6.92 -1.66
C THR A 115 -8.29 -5.77 -0.68
N VAL A 116 -8.48 -4.52 -1.12
CA VAL A 116 -8.39 -3.35 -0.24
C VAL A 116 -9.51 -3.31 0.79
N GLN A 117 -10.75 -3.62 0.41
CA GLN A 117 -11.85 -3.70 1.37
C GLN A 117 -11.58 -4.77 2.43
N TYR A 118 -11.12 -5.96 2.04
CA TYR A 118 -10.72 -7.00 2.98
C TYR A 118 -9.65 -6.51 3.96
N LEU A 119 -8.62 -5.81 3.47
CA LEU A 119 -7.58 -5.24 4.32
C LEU A 119 -8.16 -4.21 5.31
N LEU A 120 -9.07 -3.34 4.86
CA LEU A 120 -9.74 -2.36 5.72
C LEU A 120 -10.59 -3.05 6.81
N ASP A 121 -11.30 -4.12 6.47
CA ASP A 121 -12.09 -4.90 7.43
C ASP A 121 -11.20 -5.54 8.49
N ARG A 122 -10.04 -6.08 8.10
CA ARG A 122 -9.04 -6.64 9.01
C ARG A 122 -8.48 -5.58 9.96
N ILE A 123 -8.16 -4.40 9.44
CA ILE A 123 -7.69 -3.26 10.24
C ILE A 123 -8.77 -2.84 11.24
N GLN A 124 -10.02 -2.70 10.79
CA GLN A 124 -11.14 -2.30 11.62
C GLN A 124 -11.40 -3.31 12.75
N ALA A 125 -11.44 -4.60 12.42
CA ALA A 125 -11.62 -5.67 13.42
C ALA A 125 -10.52 -5.65 14.49
N ARG A 126 -9.25 -5.45 14.07
CA ARG A 126 -8.13 -5.32 15.01
C ARG A 126 -8.25 -4.08 15.89
N TYR A 127 -8.69 -2.96 15.32
CA TYR A 127 -8.92 -1.74 16.09
C TYR A 127 -10.02 -1.93 17.15
N GLU A 128 -11.15 -2.53 16.77
CA GLU A 128 -12.27 -2.83 17.67
C GLU A 128 -11.86 -3.78 18.79
N TYR A 129 -11.06 -4.79 18.51
CA TYR A 129 -10.48 -5.66 19.52
C TYR A 129 -9.68 -4.86 20.57
N LEU A 130 -8.83 -3.92 20.13
CA LEU A 130 -7.96 -3.14 21.01
C LEU A 130 -8.70 -2.08 21.83
N HIS A 131 -9.85 -1.57 21.36
CA HIS A 131 -10.49 -0.38 21.96
C HIS A 131 -11.93 -0.59 22.43
N ALA A 132 -12.64 -1.56 21.88
CA ALA A 132 -14.07 -1.76 22.08
C ALA A 132 -14.44 -3.14 22.62
N GLN A 133 -13.45 -3.92 23.09
CA GLN A 133 -13.65 -5.31 23.52
C GLN A 133 -14.28 -6.19 22.41
N GLY A 134 -13.94 -5.89 21.15
CA GLY A 134 -14.33 -6.72 20.01
C GLY A 134 -13.77 -8.15 20.10
N PRO A 135 -14.18 -9.05 19.19
CA PRO A 135 -13.62 -10.40 19.11
C PRO A 135 -12.11 -10.34 18.92
N ILE A 136 -11.40 -11.39 19.36
CA ILE A 136 -9.95 -11.47 19.18
C ILE A 136 -9.63 -11.41 17.69
N ALA A 137 -8.95 -10.34 17.29
CA ALA A 137 -8.46 -10.12 15.93
C ALA A 137 -6.93 -10.02 15.96
N GLU A 138 -6.23 -10.76 15.11
CA GLU A 138 -4.78 -10.68 14.98
C GLU A 138 -4.34 -9.34 14.34
N PRO A 139 -3.12 -8.85 14.61
CA PRO A 139 -2.55 -7.75 13.85
C PRO A 139 -2.50 -8.06 12.36
N VAL A 140 -2.68 -7.04 11.53
CA VAL A 140 -2.52 -7.10 10.07
C VAL A 140 -1.05 -7.41 9.75
N LYS A 141 -0.82 -8.52 9.05
CA LYS A 141 0.50 -9.05 8.73
C LYS A 141 0.99 -8.48 7.41
N ILE A 142 2.08 -7.74 7.46
CA ILE A 142 2.79 -7.20 6.30
C ILE A 142 4.10 -7.95 6.14
N VAL A 143 4.27 -8.68 5.04
CA VAL A 143 5.51 -9.36 4.71
C VAL A 143 6.26 -8.57 3.65
N VAL A 144 7.52 -8.24 3.95
CA VAL A 144 8.43 -7.58 3.01
C VAL A 144 9.51 -8.56 2.59
N LEU A 145 9.53 -8.90 1.31
CA LEU A 145 10.54 -9.73 0.66
C LEU A 145 11.50 -8.82 -0.11
N GLY A 146 12.81 -9.04 0.01
CA GLY A 146 13.75 -8.17 -0.68
C GLY A 146 15.21 -8.56 -0.47
N GLY A 147 16.09 -7.87 -1.18
CA GLY A 147 17.49 -8.26 -1.26
C GLY A 147 18.41 -7.51 -0.28
N SER A 148 19.58 -7.09 -0.77
CA SER A 148 20.64 -6.49 0.06
C SER A 148 20.28 -5.15 0.69
N VAL A 149 19.43 -4.35 0.03
CA VAL A 149 18.85 -3.13 0.60
C VAL A 149 18.04 -3.48 1.85
N LEU A 150 17.21 -4.53 1.76
CA LEU A 150 16.37 -4.98 2.86
C LEU A 150 17.18 -5.65 3.99
N VAL A 151 18.35 -6.23 3.69
CA VAL A 151 19.33 -6.65 4.71
C VAL A 151 19.90 -5.45 5.49
N GLY A 152 19.97 -4.28 4.85
CA GLY A 152 20.47 -3.05 5.47
C GLY A 152 21.87 -2.68 5.06
N ARG A 153 22.28 -3.02 3.84
CA ARG A 153 23.56 -2.57 3.28
C ARG A 153 23.58 -1.03 3.27
N ASN A 154 24.72 -0.45 3.64
CA ASN A 154 24.96 1.01 3.73
C ASN A 154 24.08 1.83 4.69
N CYS A 155 23.03 1.25 5.29
CA CYS A 155 22.15 1.99 6.21
C CYS A 155 22.85 2.68 7.38
N ARG A 156 23.93 2.10 7.93
CA ARG A 156 24.67 2.66 9.08
C ARG A 156 25.91 3.46 8.68
N LYS A 157 26.18 3.63 7.37
CA LYS A 157 27.44 4.23 6.91
C LYS A 157 27.58 5.68 7.36
N LEU A 158 26.54 6.50 7.17
CA LEU A 158 26.48 7.87 7.71
C LEU A 158 26.80 7.95 9.22
N CYS A 159 26.32 6.98 10.02
CA CYS A 159 26.64 6.96 11.45
C CYS A 159 28.13 6.74 11.70
N LYS A 160 28.74 5.82 10.96
CA LYS A 160 30.17 5.52 11.04
C LYS A 160 31.00 6.74 10.62
N ASP A 161 30.60 7.39 9.54
CA ASP A 161 31.33 8.53 8.96
C ASP A 161 31.25 9.78 9.85
N LEU A 162 30.15 9.97 10.57
CA LEU A 162 29.98 11.02 11.58
C LEU A 162 30.55 10.64 12.96
N GLY A 163 31.14 9.44 13.12
CA GLY A 163 31.62 8.96 14.43
C GLY A 163 30.52 8.73 15.47
N LEU A 164 29.27 8.58 15.04
CA LEU A 164 28.12 8.35 15.91
C LEU A 164 28.04 6.88 16.32
N GLN A 165 28.12 6.63 17.63
CA GLN A 165 27.93 5.29 18.20
C GLN A 165 26.45 5.00 18.42
N LEU A 166 25.72 4.68 17.34
CA LEU A 166 24.36 4.17 17.48
C LEU A 166 24.38 2.69 17.86
N ARG A 167 23.64 2.37 18.93
CA ARG A 167 23.39 0.99 19.41
C ARG A 167 22.40 0.23 18.53
N MET A 168 22.11 0.71 17.34
CA MET A 168 21.16 0.11 16.41
C MET A 168 21.83 -1.04 15.65
N PRO A 169 21.37 -2.29 15.80
CA PRO A 169 21.80 -3.39 14.96
C PRO A 169 21.52 -3.10 13.48
N GLN A 170 22.37 -3.59 12.57
CA GLN A 170 22.20 -3.34 11.13
C GLN A 170 20.81 -3.74 10.62
N ARG A 171 20.29 -4.89 11.10
CA ARG A 171 18.95 -5.39 10.77
C ARG A 171 17.82 -4.44 11.16
N GLU A 172 18.02 -3.59 12.17
CA GLU A 172 17.04 -2.64 12.70
C GLU A 172 17.16 -1.26 12.03
N CYS A 173 18.24 -1.01 11.30
CA CYS A 173 18.41 0.22 10.54
C CYS A 173 17.55 0.24 9.26
N THR A 174 17.19 -0.93 8.75
CA THR A 174 16.54 -1.10 7.44
C THR A 174 15.15 -0.47 7.39
N TRP A 175 14.76 0.03 6.23
CA TRP A 175 13.48 0.72 6.04
C TRP A 175 12.26 -0.14 6.44
N ALA A 176 12.27 -1.45 6.20
CA ALA A 176 11.12 -2.29 6.58
C ALA A 176 10.97 -2.46 8.10
N HIS A 177 12.08 -2.53 8.83
CA HIS A 177 12.02 -2.51 10.29
C HIS A 177 11.52 -1.15 10.79
N ARG A 178 12.05 -0.05 10.22
CA ARG A 178 11.60 1.31 10.51
C ARG A 178 10.11 1.51 10.21
N LEU A 179 9.59 0.90 9.14
CA LEU A 179 8.18 0.91 8.79
C LEU A 179 7.33 0.28 9.89
N GLY A 180 7.73 -0.89 10.39
CA GLY A 180 7.04 -1.53 11.52
C GLY A 180 7.01 -0.67 12.78
N VAL A 181 8.13 -0.03 13.13
CA VAL A 181 8.19 0.91 14.26
C VAL A 181 7.32 2.14 14.01
N PHE A 182 7.45 2.75 12.83
CA PHE A 182 6.71 3.95 12.43
C PHE A 182 5.20 3.73 12.49
N LEU A 183 4.71 2.63 11.90
CA LEU A 183 3.29 2.28 11.92
C LEU A 183 2.80 2.04 13.36
N ASN A 184 3.56 1.34 14.19
CA ASN A 184 3.16 1.09 15.59
C ASN A 184 3.24 2.34 16.48
N VAL A 185 4.02 3.36 16.14
CA VAL A 185 3.96 4.66 16.84
C VAL A 185 2.71 5.45 16.43
N LEU A 186 2.32 5.39 15.16
CA LEU A 186 1.10 6.05 14.68
C LEU A 186 -0.16 5.35 15.19
N VAL A 187 -0.19 4.02 15.12
CA VAL A 187 -1.35 3.16 15.37
C VAL A 187 -0.89 1.88 16.09
N PRO A 188 -0.76 1.91 17.43
CA PRO A 188 -0.19 0.80 18.19
C PRO A 188 -0.92 -0.52 17.98
N ASP A 189 -0.15 -1.60 17.78
CA ASP A 189 -0.60 -2.99 17.74
C ASP A 189 -1.60 -3.35 16.64
N ILE A 190 -1.78 -2.48 15.64
CA ILE A 190 -2.59 -2.76 14.44
C ILE A 190 -1.79 -3.60 13.43
N PHE A 191 -0.53 -3.26 13.21
CA PHE A 191 0.30 -3.84 12.14
C PHE A 191 1.47 -4.64 12.70
N ARG A 192 1.74 -5.78 12.07
CA ARG A 192 2.97 -6.56 12.26
C ARG A 192 3.73 -6.63 10.94
N VAL A 193 4.89 -6.00 10.89
CA VAL A 193 5.77 -6.02 9.71
C VAL A 193 6.86 -7.06 9.91
N THR A 194 6.88 -8.09 9.05
CA THR A 194 7.91 -9.11 9.02
C THR A 194 8.75 -8.97 7.76
N LYS A 195 10.07 -8.95 7.95
CA LYS A 195 11.05 -8.73 6.88
C LYS A 195 11.78 -10.03 6.58
N ILE A 196 11.71 -10.49 5.34
CA ILE A 196 12.41 -11.66 4.83
C ILE A 196 13.42 -11.17 3.79
N ALA A 197 14.69 -11.12 4.19
CA ALA A 197 15.73 -10.48 3.40
C ALA A 197 16.94 -11.39 3.19
N MET A 198 17.43 -11.47 1.96
CA MET A 198 18.64 -12.20 1.60
C MET A 198 19.50 -11.38 0.65
N GLY A 199 20.74 -11.10 1.02
CA GLY A 199 21.63 -10.27 0.21
C GLY A 199 22.04 -10.99 -1.07
N GLY A 200 22.06 -10.28 -2.20
CA GLY A 200 22.49 -10.84 -3.48
C GLY A 200 21.47 -11.74 -4.16
N THR A 201 20.22 -11.76 -3.69
CA THR A 201 19.10 -12.48 -4.32
C THR A 201 18.12 -11.53 -4.98
N ASN A 202 17.35 -12.05 -5.94
CA ASN A 202 16.41 -11.31 -6.76
C ASN A 202 14.97 -11.88 -6.59
N THR A 203 14.02 -11.37 -7.36
CA THR A 203 12.61 -11.76 -7.28
C THR A 203 12.39 -13.29 -7.41
N ALA A 204 13.18 -14.01 -8.21
CA ALA A 204 13.04 -15.46 -8.36
C ALA A 204 13.26 -16.24 -7.04
N VAL A 205 14.15 -15.76 -6.17
CA VAL A 205 14.32 -16.33 -4.83
C VAL A 205 13.10 -16.03 -3.96
N GLY A 206 12.51 -14.84 -4.08
CA GLY A 206 11.22 -14.52 -3.47
C GLY A 206 10.13 -15.51 -3.89
N THR A 207 10.06 -15.85 -5.18
CA THR A 207 9.11 -16.84 -5.73
C THR A 207 9.34 -18.20 -5.09
N THR A 208 10.59 -18.62 -4.94
CA THR A 208 10.96 -19.89 -4.29
C THR A 208 10.52 -19.90 -2.82
N ILE A 209 10.78 -18.84 -2.07
CA ILE A 209 10.37 -18.72 -0.67
C ILE A 209 8.85 -18.88 -0.52
N TRP A 210 8.10 -18.23 -1.40
CA TRP A 210 6.64 -18.29 -1.41
C TRP A 210 6.11 -19.67 -1.78
N LYS A 211 6.55 -20.19 -2.93
CA LYS A 211 6.09 -21.46 -3.51
C LYS A 211 6.32 -22.66 -2.60
N TYR A 212 7.41 -22.65 -1.83
CA TYR A 212 7.77 -23.75 -0.93
C TYR A 212 7.40 -23.48 0.55
N ASP A 213 6.56 -22.47 0.83
CA ASP A 213 6.13 -22.08 2.19
C ASP A 213 7.29 -21.95 3.19
N LEU A 214 8.39 -21.34 2.74
CA LEU A 214 9.61 -21.12 3.53
C LEU A 214 9.51 -19.86 4.40
N LEU A 215 8.34 -19.22 4.47
CA LEU A 215 8.09 -18.12 5.39
C LEU A 215 8.12 -18.63 6.84
N PRO A 216 8.72 -17.88 7.76
CA PRO A 216 8.65 -18.23 9.17
C PRO A 216 7.19 -18.20 9.66
N PRO A 217 6.82 -18.98 10.68
CA PRO A 217 5.43 -19.14 11.10
C PRO A 217 4.68 -17.82 11.34
N GLU A 218 5.34 -16.81 11.89
CA GLU A 218 4.77 -15.48 12.16
C GLU A 218 4.48 -14.64 10.90
N ALA A 219 5.04 -15.02 9.75
CA ALA A 219 4.87 -14.38 8.45
C ALA A 219 3.91 -15.12 7.52
N ARG A 220 3.43 -16.31 7.91
CA ARG A 220 2.47 -17.07 7.09
C ARG A 220 1.12 -16.37 7.05
N GLN A 221 0.43 -16.56 5.92
CA GLN A 221 -0.87 -15.94 5.62
C GLN A 221 -0.83 -14.41 5.82
N PRO A 222 0.05 -13.69 5.10
CA PRO A 222 0.09 -12.25 5.19
C PRO A 222 -1.20 -11.63 4.65
N ASP A 223 -1.58 -10.46 5.18
CA ASP A 223 -2.64 -9.62 4.60
C ASP A 223 -2.05 -8.71 3.49
N VAL A 224 -0.76 -8.38 3.57
CA VAL A 224 -0.02 -7.57 2.59
C VAL A 224 1.33 -8.21 2.28
N VAL A 225 1.69 -8.31 1.00
CA VAL A 225 2.99 -8.77 0.51
C VAL A 225 3.67 -7.64 -0.26
N ILE A 226 4.91 -7.31 0.11
CA ILE A 226 5.71 -6.28 -0.54
C ILE A 226 6.93 -6.94 -1.19
N ASN A 227 7.01 -6.88 -2.52
CA ASN A 227 8.21 -7.25 -3.29
C ASN A 227 9.14 -6.04 -3.42
N ALA A 228 10.28 -6.08 -2.74
CA ALA A 228 11.33 -5.07 -2.76
C ALA A 228 12.67 -5.65 -3.22
N TYR A 229 12.66 -6.33 -4.37
CA TYR A 229 13.85 -6.87 -5.03
C TYR A 229 14.37 -6.01 -6.18
N SER A 230 13.74 -4.90 -6.53
CA SER A 230 14.07 -4.05 -7.69
C SER A 230 15.56 -3.73 -7.82
N THR A 231 16.21 -3.39 -6.71
CA THR A 231 17.66 -3.15 -6.68
C THR A 231 18.48 -4.37 -7.13
N ASN A 232 18.08 -5.56 -6.72
CA ASN A 232 18.75 -6.81 -7.08
C ASN A 232 18.31 -7.36 -8.44
N ASP A 233 17.06 -7.12 -8.84
CA ASP A 233 16.56 -7.44 -10.17
C ASP A 233 17.33 -6.67 -11.24
N MET A 234 17.75 -5.43 -10.94
CA MET A 234 18.57 -4.59 -11.84
C MET A 234 20.08 -4.77 -11.67
N HIS A 235 20.51 -5.68 -10.80
CA HIS A 235 21.92 -5.92 -10.52
C HIS A 235 22.61 -6.70 -11.65
N ILE A 236 23.93 -6.52 -11.83
CA ILE A 236 24.73 -7.21 -12.87
C ILE A 236 24.61 -8.72 -12.78
N LEU A 237 24.41 -9.26 -11.58
CA LEU A 237 24.32 -10.71 -11.42
C LEU A 237 23.07 -11.22 -12.12
N THR A 238 21.96 -10.49 -12.04
CA THR A 238 20.73 -10.78 -12.81
C THR A 238 20.95 -10.55 -14.30
N ALA A 239 21.74 -9.53 -14.69
CA ALA A 239 22.08 -9.30 -16.10
C ALA A 239 22.96 -10.43 -16.69
N LEU A 240 23.94 -10.92 -15.92
CA LEU A 240 24.78 -12.06 -16.28
C LEU A 240 23.95 -13.35 -16.35
N GLU A 241 23.02 -13.55 -15.40
CA GLU A 241 22.07 -14.66 -15.43
C GLU A 241 21.22 -14.61 -16.71
N ALA A 242 20.64 -13.44 -17.04
CA ALA A 242 19.88 -13.23 -18.26
C ALA A 242 20.71 -13.55 -19.52
N SER A 243 21.93 -13.01 -19.58
CA SER A 243 22.84 -13.25 -20.71
C SER A 243 23.21 -14.72 -20.86
N SER A 244 23.42 -15.45 -19.75
CA SER A 244 23.69 -16.89 -19.79
C SER A 244 22.51 -17.72 -20.32
N GLY A 245 21.29 -17.20 -20.17
CA GLY A 245 20.04 -17.77 -20.69
C GLY A 245 19.64 -17.25 -22.07
N ASN A 246 20.51 -16.51 -22.77
CA ASN A 246 20.19 -15.85 -24.05
C ASN A 246 18.94 -14.95 -23.98
N GLN A 247 18.76 -14.25 -22.85
CA GLN A 247 17.67 -13.30 -22.60
C GLN A 247 18.23 -11.89 -22.37
N THR A 248 17.43 -10.87 -22.65
CA THR A 248 17.74 -9.52 -22.16
C THR A 248 17.46 -9.44 -20.65
N LEU A 249 18.08 -8.48 -19.96
CA LEU A 249 17.77 -8.22 -18.54
C LEU A 249 16.27 -7.96 -18.35
N ARG A 250 15.67 -7.18 -19.26
CA ARG A 250 14.24 -6.87 -19.27
C ARG A 250 13.38 -8.14 -19.33
N ASP A 251 13.66 -9.06 -20.26
CA ASP A 251 12.89 -10.31 -20.41
C ASP A 251 13.00 -11.15 -19.14
N ARG A 252 14.21 -11.26 -18.59
CA ARG A 252 14.46 -12.04 -17.37
C ARG A 252 13.67 -11.49 -16.19
N VAL A 253 13.77 -10.19 -15.95
CA VAL A 253 13.05 -9.50 -14.87
C VAL A 253 11.54 -9.61 -15.05
N PHE A 254 11.03 -9.46 -16.27
CA PHE A 254 9.61 -9.60 -16.56
C PHE A 254 9.10 -11.01 -16.20
N VAL A 255 9.82 -12.06 -16.60
CA VAL A 255 9.47 -13.45 -16.27
C VAL A 255 9.50 -13.69 -14.76
N MET A 256 10.58 -13.29 -14.08
CA MET A 256 10.70 -13.46 -12.63
C MET A 256 9.55 -12.80 -11.87
N LEU A 257 9.22 -11.56 -12.24
CA LEU A 257 8.13 -10.82 -11.58
C LEU A 257 6.76 -11.37 -11.93
N GLN A 258 6.54 -11.80 -13.17
CA GLN A 258 5.30 -12.47 -13.56
C GLN A 258 5.08 -13.76 -12.74
N ASP A 259 6.12 -14.57 -12.59
CA ASP A 259 6.05 -15.81 -11.81
C ASP A 259 5.79 -15.50 -10.34
N PHE A 260 6.46 -14.50 -9.77
CA PHE A 260 6.20 -14.07 -8.39
C PHE A 260 4.76 -13.59 -8.19
N ALA A 261 4.26 -12.72 -9.08
CA ALA A 261 2.90 -12.19 -9.01
C ALA A 261 1.87 -13.32 -9.12
N ARG A 262 2.07 -14.27 -10.04
CA ARG A 262 1.20 -15.45 -10.17
C ARG A 262 1.15 -16.25 -8.88
N GLU A 263 2.29 -16.55 -8.27
CA GLU A 263 2.37 -17.34 -7.04
C GLU A 263 1.74 -16.63 -5.82
N VAL A 264 1.92 -15.31 -5.70
CA VAL A 264 1.31 -14.51 -4.61
C VAL A 264 -0.19 -14.33 -4.79
N LEU A 265 -0.64 -14.13 -6.03
CA LEU A 265 -2.03 -13.82 -6.36
C LEU A 265 -2.85 -15.07 -6.72
N VAL A 266 -2.32 -16.29 -6.49
CA VAL A 266 -3.10 -17.51 -6.69
C VAL A 266 -4.34 -17.45 -5.80
N PRO A 267 -5.56 -17.48 -6.36
CA PRO A 267 -6.76 -17.51 -5.55
C PRO A 267 -6.80 -18.82 -4.76
N PRO A 268 -7.32 -18.82 -3.53
CA PRO A 268 -7.57 -20.06 -2.82
C PRO A 268 -8.43 -21.00 -3.67
N PRO A 269 -8.28 -22.34 -3.53
CA PRO A 269 -9.05 -23.30 -4.30
C PRO A 269 -10.55 -22.99 -4.25
N LEU A 270 -11.23 -23.00 -5.42
CA LEU A 270 -12.64 -22.63 -5.60
C LEU A 270 -13.63 -23.38 -4.66
N ALA A 271 -13.22 -24.51 -4.09
CA ALA A 271 -13.99 -25.25 -3.10
C ALA A 271 -14.15 -24.52 -1.74
N CYS A 272 -13.40 -23.44 -1.50
CA CYS A 272 -13.46 -22.67 -0.27
C CYS A 272 -14.22 -21.36 -0.47
N THR A 273 -15.55 -21.42 -0.43
CA THR A 273 -16.44 -20.25 -0.61
C THR A 273 -16.22 -19.11 0.40
N ASN A 274 -15.53 -19.38 1.52
CA ASN A 274 -15.23 -18.41 2.57
C ASN A 274 -13.72 -18.15 2.73
N ALA A 275 -12.89 -18.54 1.76
CA ALA A 275 -11.47 -18.24 1.83
C ALA A 275 -11.24 -16.72 1.63
N PRO A 276 -10.28 -16.12 2.37
CA PRO A 276 -9.94 -14.72 2.17
C PRO A 276 -9.40 -14.51 0.74
N PRO A 277 -9.54 -13.30 0.17
CA PRO A 277 -8.90 -12.98 -1.09
C PRO A 277 -7.36 -13.12 -0.97
N PRO A 278 -6.64 -13.20 -2.09
CA PRO A 278 -5.19 -13.07 -2.08
C PRO A 278 -4.73 -11.83 -1.31
N PRO A 279 -3.51 -11.82 -0.75
CA PRO A 279 -2.99 -10.65 -0.04
C PRO A 279 -2.89 -9.45 -0.98
N LEU A 280 -2.94 -8.25 -0.40
CA LEU A 280 -2.58 -7.04 -1.14
C LEU A 280 -1.11 -7.12 -1.56
N PHE A 281 -0.85 -7.26 -2.85
CA PHE A 281 0.49 -7.33 -3.40
C PHE A 281 0.99 -5.94 -3.80
N LEU A 282 2.14 -5.49 -3.28
CA LEU A 282 2.81 -4.25 -3.68
C LEU A 282 4.16 -4.61 -4.30
N HIS A 283 4.44 -4.08 -5.49
CA HIS A 283 5.81 -4.06 -6.01
C HIS A 283 6.48 -2.72 -5.72
N VAL A 284 7.70 -2.75 -5.20
CA VAL A 284 8.48 -1.56 -4.83
C VAL A 284 9.69 -1.43 -5.73
N ASP A 285 9.71 -0.37 -6.55
CA ASP A 285 10.89 0.11 -7.23
C ASP A 285 11.78 0.91 -6.27
N ASP A 286 12.68 0.17 -5.61
CA ASP A 286 13.73 0.72 -4.77
C ASP A 286 15.07 0.90 -5.51
N TYR A 287 15.11 0.64 -6.83
CA TYR A 287 16.34 0.73 -7.60
C TYR A 287 16.69 2.19 -7.91
N LEU A 288 17.81 2.61 -7.36
CA LEU A 288 18.48 3.84 -7.73
C LEU A 288 19.97 3.55 -7.73
N GLY A 289 20.60 3.58 -8.90
CA GLY A 289 21.96 3.09 -9.05
C GLY A 289 22.51 3.31 -10.46
N ASN A 290 23.80 3.10 -10.62
CA ASN A 290 24.51 3.29 -11.88
C ASN A 290 24.98 1.97 -12.52
N GLU A 291 24.39 0.84 -12.15
CA GLU A 291 24.72 -0.44 -12.81
C GLU A 291 24.27 -0.46 -14.25
N GLN A 292 23.09 0.08 -14.49
CA GLN A 292 22.61 0.39 -15.82
C GLN A 292 23.07 1.80 -16.19
N ARG A 293 23.77 1.93 -17.33
CA ARG A 293 24.52 3.15 -17.71
C ARG A 293 23.70 4.19 -18.48
N ALA A 294 22.39 4.00 -18.59
CA ALA A 294 21.48 4.91 -19.30
C ALA A 294 20.17 5.05 -18.53
N ILE A 295 19.57 6.25 -18.54
CA ILE A 295 18.28 6.51 -17.90
C ILE A 295 17.23 5.52 -18.40
N LEU A 296 17.17 5.30 -19.73
CA LEU A 296 16.27 4.32 -20.32
C LEU A 296 16.42 2.94 -19.67
N ALA A 297 17.66 2.43 -19.61
CA ALA A 297 17.95 1.14 -18.99
C ALA A 297 17.60 1.10 -17.49
N THR A 298 17.76 2.20 -16.75
CA THR A 298 17.33 2.28 -15.34
C THR A 298 15.80 2.33 -15.18
N THR A 299 15.06 2.69 -16.23
CA THR A 299 13.58 2.76 -16.22
C THR A 299 12.89 1.55 -16.86
N GLU A 300 13.63 0.65 -17.51
CA GLU A 300 13.08 -0.55 -18.17
C GLU A 300 12.38 -1.51 -17.21
N LEU A 301 12.91 -1.66 -15.98
CA LEU A 301 12.25 -2.40 -14.92
C LEU A 301 10.86 -1.82 -14.67
N ARG A 302 10.79 -0.52 -14.42
CA ARG A 302 9.53 0.15 -14.07
C ARG A 302 8.48 -0.02 -15.16
N GLN A 303 8.85 0.18 -16.42
CA GLN A 303 7.95 -0.03 -17.55
C GLN A 303 7.42 -1.47 -17.63
N SER A 304 8.29 -2.44 -17.36
CA SER A 304 7.95 -3.87 -17.38
C SER A 304 7.02 -4.25 -16.23
N VAL A 305 7.29 -3.71 -15.04
CA VAL A 305 6.45 -3.85 -13.85
C VAL A 305 5.07 -3.25 -14.11
N ASP A 306 4.98 -2.05 -14.70
CA ASP A 306 3.69 -1.38 -14.94
C ASP A 306 2.79 -2.19 -15.90
N VAL A 307 3.36 -2.85 -16.91
CA VAL A 307 2.60 -3.79 -17.76
C VAL A 307 2.02 -4.94 -16.93
N LEU A 308 2.82 -5.53 -16.03
CA LEU A 308 2.36 -6.62 -15.17
C LEU A 308 1.35 -6.15 -14.12
N ALA A 309 1.56 -4.97 -13.55
CA ALA A 309 0.68 -4.35 -12.57
C ALA A 309 -0.69 -4.05 -13.15
N ALA A 310 -0.75 -3.56 -14.39
CA ALA A 310 -2.00 -3.40 -15.13
C ALA A 310 -2.70 -4.73 -15.40
N TYR A 311 -1.93 -5.78 -15.76
CA TYR A 311 -2.49 -7.09 -16.10
C TYR A 311 -3.01 -7.86 -14.87
N TYR A 312 -2.27 -7.83 -13.76
CA TYR A 312 -2.58 -8.54 -12.52
C TYR A 312 -3.28 -7.69 -11.46
N ILE A 313 -3.48 -6.40 -11.72
CA ILE A 313 -4.19 -5.43 -10.86
C ILE A 313 -3.53 -5.35 -9.47
N PHE A 314 -2.23 -5.05 -9.44
CA PHE A 314 -1.51 -4.79 -8.20
C PHE A 314 -0.85 -3.41 -8.19
N PRO A 315 -0.81 -2.72 -7.04
CA PRO A 315 -0.19 -1.42 -6.94
C PRO A 315 1.33 -1.48 -7.06
N THR A 316 1.88 -0.43 -7.68
CA THR A 316 3.33 -0.23 -7.81
C THR A 316 3.74 1.01 -7.05
N VAL A 317 4.86 0.93 -6.34
CA VAL A 317 5.43 2.02 -5.55
C VAL A 317 6.84 2.30 -6.01
N SER A 318 7.20 3.57 -6.21
CA SER A 318 8.52 3.94 -6.71
C SER A 318 9.20 4.96 -5.80
N TYR A 319 10.25 4.52 -5.10
CA TYR A 319 11.13 5.45 -4.40
C TYR A 319 11.90 6.29 -5.40
N ALA A 320 12.37 5.67 -6.49
CA ALA A 320 13.15 6.35 -7.50
C ALA A 320 12.39 7.55 -8.08
N ASP A 321 11.09 7.45 -8.38
CA ASP A 321 10.31 8.59 -8.92
C ASP A 321 10.16 9.78 -7.95
N VAL A 322 10.42 9.58 -6.66
CA VAL A 322 10.40 10.66 -5.66
C VAL A 322 11.69 11.48 -5.67
N ILE A 323 12.82 10.87 -6.01
CA ILE A 323 14.15 11.43 -5.72
C ILE A 323 15.12 11.39 -6.91
N ARG A 324 14.78 10.70 -8.00
CA ARG A 324 15.68 10.48 -9.16
C ARG A 324 16.14 11.80 -9.78
N ASP A 325 15.26 12.81 -9.81
CA ASP A 325 15.59 14.16 -10.28
C ASP A 325 16.67 14.82 -9.40
N LEU A 326 16.61 14.63 -8.08
CA LEU A 326 17.61 15.14 -7.15
C LEU A 326 18.95 14.43 -7.33
N VAL A 327 18.92 13.10 -7.38
CA VAL A 327 20.12 12.26 -7.41
C VAL A 327 20.87 12.39 -8.73
N TYR A 328 20.17 12.40 -9.87
CA TYR A 328 20.84 12.59 -11.16
C TYR A 328 21.10 14.06 -11.49
N GLY A 329 20.44 15.00 -10.80
CA GLY A 329 20.76 16.42 -10.86
C GLY A 329 22.09 16.76 -10.16
N ASP A 330 22.41 16.05 -9.08
CA ASP A 330 23.70 16.14 -8.38
C ASP A 330 24.16 14.75 -7.92
N THR A 331 24.88 14.02 -8.75
CA THR A 331 25.38 12.67 -8.41
C THR A 331 26.41 12.65 -7.28
N ALA A 332 26.90 13.81 -6.82
CA ALA A 332 27.81 13.90 -5.68
C ALA A 332 27.07 14.12 -4.34
N GLU A 333 25.75 14.33 -4.36
CA GLU A 333 24.95 14.38 -3.13
C GLU A 333 25.01 13.04 -2.38
N SER A 334 24.83 13.07 -1.05
CA SER A 334 25.07 11.89 -0.18
C SER A 334 23.85 11.46 0.64
N TRP A 335 22.72 12.14 0.49
CA TRP A 335 21.52 11.87 1.27
C TRP A 335 20.70 10.74 0.64
N PHE A 336 20.58 10.74 -0.68
CA PHE A 336 19.75 9.79 -1.43
C PHE A 336 20.55 8.84 -2.32
N SER A 337 21.73 9.26 -2.73
CA SER A 337 22.62 8.56 -3.64
C SER A 337 23.17 7.26 -3.06
N PRO A 338 23.44 6.25 -3.92
CA PRO A 338 24.20 5.06 -3.59
C PRO A 338 25.55 5.40 -2.99
N GLU A 339 25.82 4.82 -1.82
CA GLU A 339 26.92 5.36 -1.06
C GLU A 339 28.28 4.82 -1.47
N GLY A 340 29.11 5.70 -2.01
CA GLY A 340 30.44 5.36 -2.51
C GLY A 340 30.50 5.32 -4.03
N TRP A 341 29.41 5.62 -4.74
CA TRP A 341 29.48 5.79 -6.19
C TRP A 341 30.25 7.04 -6.62
N TYR A 342 30.43 8.01 -5.73
CA TYR A 342 31.22 9.21 -5.96
C TYR A 342 32.31 9.25 -4.88
N VAL A 343 33.56 9.03 -5.29
CA VAL A 343 34.71 9.01 -4.39
C VAL A 343 35.62 10.17 -4.74
N LYS A 344 35.80 11.09 -3.79
CA LYS A 344 36.65 12.27 -3.98
C LYS A 344 38.06 11.86 -4.41
N GLY A 345 38.52 12.39 -5.54
CA GLY A 345 39.85 12.11 -6.08
C GLY A 345 39.94 10.90 -7.02
N MET A 346 38.83 10.16 -7.23
CA MET A 346 38.75 9.16 -8.29
C MET A 346 38.11 9.76 -9.55
N SER A 347 38.63 9.39 -10.71
CA SER A 347 38.02 9.76 -12.00
C SER A 347 36.79 8.89 -12.25
N GLY A 348 35.61 9.53 -12.27
CA GLY A 348 34.35 8.88 -12.63
C GLY A 348 33.62 8.21 -11.46
N MET A 349 32.39 7.78 -11.74
CA MET A 349 31.53 7.13 -10.75
C MET A 349 31.93 5.66 -10.57
N GLN A 350 32.06 5.25 -9.31
CA GLN A 350 32.16 3.84 -8.93
C GLN A 350 30.79 3.18 -9.02
N ARG A 351 30.77 1.90 -9.32
CA ARG A 351 29.52 1.16 -9.39
C ARG A 351 28.99 0.89 -7.98
N GLU A 352 27.80 1.37 -7.68
CA GLU A 352 27.11 1.13 -6.41
C GLU A 352 25.60 1.28 -6.60
N ILE A 353 24.87 0.47 -5.84
CA ILE A 353 23.39 0.37 -5.84
C ILE A 353 22.80 0.52 -4.46
N HIS A 354 23.61 0.41 -3.40
CA HIS A 354 23.13 0.38 -2.04
C HIS A 354 23.06 1.81 -1.51
N PRO A 355 21.85 2.33 -1.27
CA PRO A 355 21.69 3.70 -0.83
C PRO A 355 22.08 3.89 0.63
N GLY A 356 22.32 5.14 1.01
CA GLY A 356 22.64 5.53 2.38
C GLY A 356 21.42 5.55 3.34
N MET A 357 21.61 6.14 4.52
CA MET A 357 20.57 6.23 5.55
C MET A 357 19.33 7.03 5.10
N GLY A 358 19.50 8.06 4.27
CA GLY A 358 18.38 8.92 3.86
C GLY A 358 17.32 8.16 3.08
N MET A 359 17.72 7.29 2.14
CA MET A 359 16.80 6.37 1.46
C MET A 359 16.03 5.49 2.45
N HIS A 360 16.72 4.91 3.43
CA HIS A 360 16.07 4.03 4.40
C HIS A 360 15.03 4.73 5.27
N ILE A 361 15.20 6.03 5.51
CA ILE A 361 14.21 6.87 6.20
C ILE A 361 13.07 7.19 5.24
N VAL A 362 13.38 7.68 4.04
CA VAL A 362 12.39 8.15 3.06
C VAL A 362 11.49 7.02 2.57
N MET A 363 12.04 5.82 2.38
CA MET A 363 11.28 4.65 1.95
C MET A 363 10.17 4.29 2.94
N VAL A 364 10.35 4.54 4.24
CA VAL A 364 9.27 4.36 5.25
C VAL A 364 8.06 5.21 4.88
N TRP A 365 8.30 6.46 4.51
CA TRP A 365 7.24 7.40 4.16
C TRP A 365 6.63 7.10 2.80
N VAL A 366 7.46 6.70 1.82
CA VAL A 366 6.99 6.25 0.51
C VAL A 366 6.01 5.09 0.67
N ILE A 367 6.36 4.04 1.42
CA ILE A 367 5.47 2.89 1.63
C ILE A 367 4.23 3.28 2.44
N ALA A 368 4.40 4.00 3.56
CA ALA A 368 3.27 4.41 4.40
C ALA A 368 2.28 5.33 3.66
N PHE A 369 2.79 6.24 2.83
CA PHE A 369 1.97 7.08 1.97
C PHE A 369 1.20 6.26 0.94
N ASN A 370 1.83 5.25 0.31
CA ASN A 370 1.14 4.43 -0.68
C ASN A 370 0.09 3.50 -0.07
N LEU A 371 0.30 2.99 1.14
CA LEU A 371 -0.74 2.28 1.88
C LEU A 371 -1.93 3.21 2.17
N LEU A 372 -1.68 4.46 2.57
CA LEU A 372 -2.72 5.47 2.71
C LEU A 372 -3.39 5.79 1.36
N HIS A 373 -2.61 5.91 0.28
CA HIS A 373 -3.12 6.21 -1.05
C HIS A 373 -4.08 5.14 -1.56
N VAL A 374 -3.68 3.87 -1.49
CA VAL A 374 -4.49 2.73 -1.90
C VAL A 374 -5.80 2.67 -1.10
N THR A 375 -5.72 2.80 0.23
CA THR A 375 -6.94 2.77 1.08
C THR A 375 -7.90 3.93 0.80
N VAL A 376 -7.37 5.14 0.58
CA VAL A 376 -8.16 6.34 0.26
C VAL A 376 -8.77 6.27 -1.14
N GLY A 377 -8.01 5.80 -2.14
CA GLY A 377 -8.46 5.65 -3.51
C GLY A 377 -9.61 4.65 -3.64
N SER A 378 -9.49 3.49 -3.00
CA SER A 378 -10.53 2.45 -3.04
C SER A 378 -11.81 2.84 -2.32
N GLY A 379 -11.76 3.68 -1.28
CA GLY A 379 -12.97 4.17 -0.60
C GLY A 379 -13.95 4.91 -1.52
N ARG A 380 -13.44 5.57 -2.57
CA ARG A 380 -14.29 6.17 -3.62
C ARG A 380 -14.89 5.10 -4.52
N ALA A 381 -14.08 4.13 -4.97
CA ALA A 381 -14.54 3.03 -5.81
C ALA A 381 -15.60 2.15 -5.13
N ILE A 382 -15.49 1.94 -3.81
CA ILE A 382 -16.45 1.14 -3.04
C ILE A 382 -17.76 1.89 -2.83
N ALA A 383 -17.70 3.20 -2.57
CA ALA A 383 -18.91 4.04 -2.51
C ALA A 383 -19.64 4.06 -3.87
N GLU A 384 -18.92 4.17 -4.98
CA GLU A 384 -19.47 4.13 -6.33
C GLU A 384 -20.01 2.73 -6.71
N TRP A 385 -19.30 1.66 -6.35
CA TRP A 385 -19.72 0.27 -6.58
C TRP A 385 -20.97 -0.09 -5.77
N ALA A 386 -21.04 0.29 -4.49
CA ALA A 386 -22.21 0.05 -3.66
C ALA A 386 -23.46 0.77 -4.20
N VAL A 387 -23.32 1.98 -4.76
CA VAL A 387 -24.40 2.71 -5.43
C VAL A 387 -24.84 1.97 -6.72
N HIS A 388 -23.89 1.43 -7.49
CA HIS A 388 -24.19 0.68 -8.71
C HIS A 388 -24.86 -0.69 -8.45
N GLU A 389 -24.45 -1.42 -7.42
CA GLU A 389 -24.98 -2.74 -7.11
C GLU A 389 -26.38 -2.65 -6.47
N CYS A 390 -26.62 -1.67 -5.59
CA CYS A 390 -27.97 -1.34 -5.13
C CYS A 390 -28.90 -0.97 -6.29
N SER A 391 -28.39 -0.26 -7.31
CA SER A 391 -29.18 0.10 -8.49
C SER A 391 -29.50 -1.09 -9.41
N ARG A 392 -28.63 -2.12 -9.44
CA ARG A 392 -28.89 -3.37 -10.16
C ARG A 392 -29.92 -4.25 -9.46
N GLN A 393 -29.85 -4.35 -8.13
CA GLN A 393 -30.81 -5.09 -7.33
C GLN A 393 -32.18 -4.40 -7.24
N ALA A 394 -32.22 -3.08 -7.42
CA ALA A 394 -33.45 -2.29 -7.48
C ALA A 394 -34.20 -2.39 -8.83
N LYS A 395 -33.70 -3.13 -9.83
CA LYS A 395 -34.52 -3.45 -11.00
C LYS A 395 -35.53 -4.53 -10.60
N PRO A 396 -36.84 -4.22 -10.52
CA PRO A 396 -37.83 -5.24 -10.22
C PRO A 396 -37.77 -6.29 -11.32
N SER A 397 -37.64 -7.56 -10.94
CA SER A 397 -37.80 -8.65 -11.89
C SER A 397 -39.25 -8.61 -12.38
N SER A 398 -39.51 -7.92 -13.47
CA SER A 398 -40.73 -8.10 -14.26
C SER A 398 -40.62 -9.43 -15.00
N ARG A 399 -40.47 -10.53 -14.25
CA ARG A 399 -40.75 -11.86 -14.75
C ARG A 399 -42.26 -11.93 -14.78
N LYS A 400 -42.83 -11.71 -15.97
CA LYS A 400 -44.25 -11.98 -16.25
C LYS A 400 -44.54 -13.39 -15.72
N LEU A 401 -45.45 -13.51 -14.75
CA LEU A 401 -46.06 -14.79 -14.44
C LEU A 401 -46.62 -15.33 -15.76
N ALA A 402 -46.09 -16.47 -16.21
CA ALA A 402 -46.75 -17.26 -17.22
C ALA A 402 -48.12 -17.66 -16.67
N THR A 403 -49.16 -17.35 -17.45
CA THR A 403 -50.54 -17.73 -17.19
C THR A 403 -50.65 -19.24 -16.95
N PRO A 404 -51.55 -19.69 -16.04
CA PRO A 404 -51.85 -21.11 -15.90
C PRO A 404 -52.46 -21.61 -17.21
N VAL A 405 -51.92 -22.71 -17.73
CA VAL A 405 -52.57 -23.47 -18.81
C VAL A 405 -53.74 -24.22 -18.16
N ASP A 406 -54.96 -23.89 -18.59
CA ASP A 406 -56.18 -24.61 -18.24
C ASP A 406 -56.05 -26.08 -18.65
N VAL A 407 -56.12 -26.96 -17.65
CA VAL A 407 -56.28 -28.40 -17.85
C VAL A 407 -57.76 -28.65 -18.14
N GLN A 408 -58.11 -28.76 -19.41
CA GLN A 408 -59.42 -29.27 -19.81
C GLN A 408 -59.50 -30.76 -19.50
N HIS A 409 -60.43 -31.11 -18.61
CA HIS A 409 -61.00 -32.45 -18.47
C HIS A 409 -61.66 -32.88 -19.78
N ASN A 410 -61.17 -33.97 -20.37
CA ASN A 410 -61.93 -34.77 -21.32
C ASN A 410 -62.17 -36.16 -20.71
N SER A 411 -63.39 -36.34 -20.21
CA SER A 411 -64.02 -37.64 -19.98
C SER A 411 -64.62 -38.15 -21.30
N ARG A 412 -64.27 -39.38 -21.69
CA ARG A 412 -65.04 -40.33 -22.54
C ARG A 412 -64.08 -41.46 -22.91
N ASP A 413 -64.26 -42.64 -22.33
CA ASP A 413 -65.14 -43.73 -22.78
C ASP A 413 -64.37 -44.74 -23.65
N ASN A 414 -64.32 -45.97 -23.13
CA ASN A 414 -64.62 -47.22 -23.83
C ASN A 414 -63.57 -47.95 -24.71
N ILE A 415 -63.42 -49.22 -24.31
CA ILE A 415 -63.39 -50.47 -25.10
C ILE A 415 -62.00 -51.13 -25.31
N ASP A 416 -62.00 -52.40 -24.84
CA ASP A 416 -61.14 -53.58 -25.03
C ASP A 416 -59.72 -53.64 -24.44
#